data_AF-A0A0Q6WMA1-F1
#
_entry.id   AF-A0A0Q6WMA1-F1
#
_cell.length_a   1.000
_cell.length_b   1.000
_cell.length_c   1.000
_cell.angle_alpha   90.00
_cell.angle_beta   90.00
_cell.angle_gamma   90.00
#
_symmetry.space_group_name_H-M   'P 1'
#
loop_
_entity.id
_entity.type
_entity.pdbx_description
1 polymer ?
#
loop_
_entity_poly.entity_id
_entity_poly.type
_entity_poly.pdbx_seq_one_letter_code
_entity_poly.pdbx_strand_id
1 'polypeptide(L)'
;MTDSVKKRPVYTNIHVTQIVSYRLPPAGIVSILHRISGFLMFLLLPFVVWMLDSSLSTEISFETFTNVFVAGFAGIPGWFVKLVALGLIWGYLFHFIAGVRHLWMDATHSVSKAQGHNSAMVTLVLSTLLTLLLGAKLFGLY
;
A
#
# COMPACT_ATOMS: atom_id res chain seq x y z
N MET A 1 15.33 18.59 50.39
CA MET A 1 14.28 18.86 49.38
C MET A 1 15.01 19.00 48.06
N THR A 2 14.97 17.98 47.21
CA THR A 2 15.63 18.02 45.90
C THR A 2 14.82 18.91 44.98
N ASP A 3 15.42 20.01 44.56
CA ASP A 3 14.84 21.00 43.65
C ASP A 3 14.21 20.33 42.43
N SER A 4 12.93 20.62 42.21
CA SER A 4 12.19 20.17 41.03
C SER A 4 12.75 20.89 39.80
N VAL A 5 13.78 20.30 39.18
CA VAL A 5 14.39 20.82 37.95
C VAL A 5 13.30 20.98 36.90
N LYS A 6 13.09 22.22 36.46
CA LYS A 6 12.07 22.59 35.46
C LYS A 6 12.35 21.81 34.17
N LYS A 7 11.48 20.86 33.81
CA LYS A 7 11.65 20.01 32.62
C LYS A 7 11.65 20.89 31.37
N ARG A 8 12.73 20.86 30.59
CA ARG A 8 12.83 21.63 29.34
C ARG A 8 11.73 21.18 28.36
N PRO A 9 11.11 22.11 27.61
CA PRO A 9 10.14 21.74 26.59
C PRO A 9 10.82 20.88 25.53
N VAL A 10 10.27 19.70 25.28
CA VAL A 10 10.70 18.80 24.22
C VAL A 10 9.78 19.05 23.04
N TYR A 11 10.31 19.64 21.99
CA TYR A 11 9.59 19.79 20.73
C TYR A 11 9.68 18.46 19.97
N THR A 12 8.60 17.70 19.99
CA THR A 12 8.45 16.53 19.12
C THR A 12 7.98 16.98 17.73
N ASN A 13 8.17 16.13 16.72
CA ASN A 13 7.53 16.32 15.42
C ASN A 13 5.99 16.31 15.54
N ILE A 14 5.31 16.37 14.39
CA ILE A 14 3.85 16.29 14.28
C ILE A 14 3.25 15.15 15.10
N HIS A 15 2.15 15.45 15.80
CA HIS A 15 1.30 14.46 16.45
C HIS A 15 0.45 13.72 15.40
N VAL A 16 -0.04 12.51 15.70
CA VAL A 16 -0.86 11.71 14.78
C VAL A 16 -2.10 12.46 14.28
N THR A 17 -2.69 13.30 15.15
CA THR A 17 -3.84 14.15 14.81
C THR A 17 -3.50 15.28 13.83
N GLN A 18 -2.22 15.60 13.65
CA GLN A 18 -1.75 16.68 12.77
C GLN A 18 -1.32 16.16 11.39
N ILE A 19 -1.27 14.84 11.18
CA ILE A 19 -0.80 14.22 9.93
C ILE A 19 -1.56 14.75 8.71
N VAL A 20 -2.88 14.93 8.82
CA VAL A 20 -3.73 15.42 7.72
C VAL A 20 -3.40 16.86 7.34
N SER A 21 -3.01 17.69 8.32
CA SER A 21 -2.65 19.10 8.10
C SER A 21 -1.20 19.31 7.69
N TYR A 22 -0.35 18.28 7.79
CA TYR A 22 1.07 18.41 7.55
C TYR A 22 1.39 18.39 6.05
N ARG A 23 2.03 19.45 5.56
CA ARG A 23 2.38 19.59 4.15
C ARG A 23 3.64 18.80 3.82
N LEU A 24 3.46 17.61 3.26
CA LEU A 24 4.55 16.78 2.76
C LEU A 24 4.83 17.07 1.29
N PRO A 25 6.10 17.14 0.86
CA PRO A 25 6.44 17.08 -0.55
C PRO A 25 6.06 15.69 -1.11
N PRO A 26 5.85 15.54 -2.43
CA PRO A 26 5.49 14.26 -3.05
C PRO A 26 6.41 13.10 -2.67
N ALA A 27 7.73 13.34 -2.58
CA ALA A 27 8.69 12.34 -2.13
C ALA A 27 8.44 11.84 -0.69
N GLY A 28 7.99 12.73 0.21
CA GLY A 28 7.62 12.37 1.57
C GLY A 28 6.35 11.51 1.61
N ILE A 29 5.36 11.85 0.77
CA ILE A 29 4.13 11.06 0.62
C ILE A 29 4.48 9.65 0.12
N VAL A 30 5.27 9.54 -0.95
CA VAL A 30 5.69 8.24 -1.51
C VAL A 30 6.43 7.39 -0.49
N SER A 31 7.31 7.99 0.33
CA SER A 31 8.01 7.27 1.39
C SER A 31 7.07 6.67 2.45
N ILE A 32 6.03 7.41 2.87
CA ILE A 32 5.06 6.91 3.84
C ILE A 32 4.20 5.82 3.21
N LEU A 33 3.71 6.04 1.98
CA LEU A 33 2.91 5.05 1.26
C LEU A 33 3.70 3.78 0.95
N HIS A 34 5.01 3.86 0.69
CA HIS A 34 5.86 2.68 0.51
C HIS A 34 5.93 1.82 1.78
N ARG A 35 6.01 2.46 2.96
CA ARG A 35 5.96 1.78 4.26
C ARG A 35 4.59 1.16 4.53
N ILE A 36 3.52 1.92 4.31
CA ILE A 36 2.14 1.44 4.51
C ILE A 36 1.83 0.26 3.58
N SER A 37 2.20 0.36 2.30
CA SER A 37 1.98 -0.73 1.34
C SER A 37 2.76 -1.98 1.69
N GLY A 38 4.00 -1.86 2.18
CA GLY A 38 4.78 -3.00 2.68
C GLY A 38 4.12 -3.67 3.89
N PHE A 39 3.67 -2.88 4.86
CA PHE A 39 2.93 -3.38 6.03
C PHE A 39 1.61 -4.04 5.63
N LEU A 40 0.86 -3.45 4.70
CA LEU A 40 -0.39 -3.99 4.19
C LEU A 40 -0.18 -5.37 3.55
N MET A 41 0.83 -5.52 2.70
CA MET A 41 1.14 -6.82 2.08
C MET A 41 1.54 -7.86 3.12
N PHE A 42 2.34 -7.48 4.13
CA PHE A 42 2.70 -8.38 5.22
C PHE A 42 1.46 -8.84 6.01
N LEU A 43 0.56 -7.92 6.35
CA LEU A 43 -0.68 -8.23 7.06
C LEU A 43 -1.61 -9.14 6.24
N LEU A 44 -1.64 -8.94 4.92
CA LEU A 44 -2.45 -9.74 3.99
C LEU A 44 -1.75 -11.00 3.49
N LEU A 45 -0.52 -11.30 3.93
CA LEU A 45 0.21 -12.49 3.49
C LEU A 45 -0.56 -13.80 3.76
N PRO A 46 -1.22 -14.01 4.92
CA PRO A 46 -2.05 -15.19 5.14
C PRO A 46 -3.20 -15.30 4.14
N PHE A 47 -3.81 -14.17 3.77
CA PHE A 47 -4.85 -14.15 2.73
C PHE A 47 -4.30 -14.55 1.37
N VAL A 48 -3.11 -14.08 0.99
CA VAL A 48 -2.43 -14.49 -0.26
C VAL A 48 -2.15 -15.98 -0.28
N VAL A 49 -1.62 -16.53 0.82
CA VAL A 49 -1.33 -17.97 0.93
C VAL A 49 -2.62 -18.79 0.81
N TRP A 50 -3.69 -18.37 1.48
CA TRP A 50 -5.00 -19.02 1.37
C TRP A 50 -5.56 -18.97 -0.07
N MET A 51 -5.45 -17.82 -0.76
CA MET A 51 -5.88 -17.70 -2.15
C MET A 51 -5.11 -18.67 -3.05
N LEU A 52 -3.78 -18.75 -2.88
CA LEU A 52 -2.94 -19.64 -3.66
C LEU A 52 -3.30 -21.12 -3.41
N ASP A 53 -3.38 -21.52 -2.15
CA ASP A 53 -3.75 -22.89 -1.75
C ASP A 53 -5.12 -23.31 -2.31
N SER A 54 -6.13 -22.44 -2.15
CA SER A 54 -7.49 -22.70 -2.64
C SER A 54 -7.55 -22.78 -4.17
N SER A 55 -6.71 -22.00 -4.87
CA SER A 55 -6.66 -21.97 -6.32
C SER A 55 -6.00 -23.20 -6.96
N LEU A 56 -5.18 -23.94 -6.20
CA LEU A 56 -4.39 -25.06 -6.72
C LEU A 56 -4.85 -26.43 -6.23
N SER A 57 -5.61 -26.50 -5.14
CA SER A 57 -5.93 -27.77 -4.48
C SER A 57 -6.81 -28.70 -5.32
N THR A 58 -7.98 -28.24 -5.76
CA THR A 58 -8.96 -29.02 -6.55
C THR A 58 -9.83 -28.10 -7.39
N GLU A 59 -10.57 -28.65 -8.35
CA GLU A 59 -11.58 -27.91 -9.11
C GLU A 59 -12.67 -27.30 -8.20
N ILE A 60 -13.17 -28.08 -7.23
CA ILE A 60 -14.18 -27.62 -6.26
C ILE A 60 -13.65 -26.46 -5.40
N SER A 61 -12.39 -26.52 -4.97
CA SER A 61 -11.78 -25.44 -4.19
C SER A 61 -11.56 -24.18 -5.03
N PHE A 62 -11.23 -24.33 -6.31
CA PHE A 62 -11.13 -23.21 -7.26
C PHE A 62 -12.49 -22.55 -7.51
N GLU A 63 -13.55 -23.34 -7.73
CA GLU A 63 -14.91 -22.82 -7.85
C GLU A 63 -15.36 -22.10 -6.59
N THR A 64 -15.08 -22.67 -5.42
CA THR A 64 -15.38 -22.04 -4.13
C THR A 64 -14.64 -20.70 -4.01
N PHE A 65 -13.33 -20.69 -4.31
CA PHE A 65 -12.49 -19.50 -4.28
C PHE A 65 -13.03 -18.39 -5.19
N THR A 66 -13.35 -18.71 -6.45
CA THR A 66 -13.88 -17.72 -7.40
C THR A 66 -15.25 -17.21 -6.98
N ASN A 67 -16.11 -18.08 -6.43
CA ASN A 67 -17.44 -17.70 -5.96
C ASN A 67 -17.40 -16.71 -4.78
N VAL A 68 -16.35 -16.72 -3.94
CA VAL A 68 -16.19 -15.71 -2.86
C VAL A 68 -16.14 -14.28 -3.43
N PHE A 69 -15.60 -14.08 -4.63
CA PHE A 69 -15.57 -12.75 -5.28
C PHE A 69 -16.92 -12.32 -5.85
N VAL A 70 -17.87 -13.25 -6.00
CA VAL A 70 -19.21 -12.98 -6.55
C VAL A 70 -20.24 -12.92 -5.42
N ALA A 71 -20.42 -14.03 -4.71
CA ALA A 71 -21.43 -14.18 -3.66
C ALA A 71 -20.97 -13.62 -2.30
N GLY A 72 -19.65 -13.55 -2.06
CA GLY A 72 -19.09 -13.25 -0.76
C GLY A 72 -18.86 -14.50 0.11
N PHE A 73 -18.46 -14.29 1.36
CA PHE A 73 -18.15 -15.36 2.30
C PHE A 73 -18.40 -14.90 3.74
N ALA A 74 -18.99 -15.77 4.57
CA ALA A 74 -19.19 -15.52 6.02
C ALA A 74 -19.86 -14.16 6.33
N GLY A 75 -20.85 -13.75 5.54
CA GLY A 75 -21.55 -12.46 5.69
C GLY A 75 -20.80 -11.24 5.12
N ILE A 76 -19.59 -11.43 4.58
CA ILE A 76 -18.83 -10.42 3.85
C ILE A 76 -19.27 -10.45 2.39
N PRO A 77 -19.76 -9.35 1.81
CA PRO A 77 -20.22 -9.33 0.43
C PRO A 77 -19.04 -9.40 -0.57
N GLY A 78 -19.25 -10.02 -1.73
CA GLY A 78 -18.20 -10.24 -2.73
C GLY A 78 -17.51 -8.95 -3.21
N TRP A 79 -18.22 -7.82 -3.29
CA TRP A 79 -17.60 -6.53 -3.63
C TRP A 79 -16.57 -6.09 -2.59
N PHE A 80 -16.76 -6.42 -1.31
CA PHE A 80 -15.80 -6.07 -0.26
C PHE A 80 -14.55 -6.95 -0.38
N VAL A 81 -14.72 -8.23 -0.72
CA VAL A 81 -13.58 -9.12 -1.03
C VAL A 81 -12.78 -8.56 -2.21
N LYS A 82 -13.46 -8.09 -3.27
CA LYS A 82 -12.81 -7.40 -4.39
C LYS A 82 -12.06 -6.14 -3.94
N LEU A 83 -12.58 -5.36 -2.98
CA LEU A 83 -11.85 -4.21 -2.44
C LEU A 83 -10.60 -4.62 -1.64
N VAL A 84 -10.66 -5.70 -0.86
CA VAL A 84 -9.49 -6.22 -0.15
C VAL A 84 -8.42 -6.67 -1.15
N ALA A 85 -8.82 -7.39 -2.21
CA ALA A 85 -7.92 -7.78 -3.29
C ALA A 85 -7.37 -6.57 -4.05
N LEU A 86 -8.18 -5.53 -4.29
CA LEU A 86 -7.72 -4.28 -4.89
C LEU A 86 -6.71 -3.55 -3.99
N GLY A 87 -6.92 -3.55 -2.68
CA GLY A 87 -5.96 -3.02 -1.70
C GLY A 87 -4.63 -3.76 -1.74
N LEU A 88 -4.65 -5.09 -1.90
CA LEU A 88 -3.45 -5.90 -2.10
C LEU A 88 -2.75 -5.59 -3.43
N ILE A 89 -3.51 -5.47 -4.52
CA ILE A 89 -2.98 -5.09 -5.85
C ILE A 89 -2.30 -3.72 -5.78
N TRP A 90 -2.97 -2.72 -5.19
CA TRP A 90 -2.40 -1.41 -4.94
C TRP A 90 -1.14 -1.50 -4.08
N GLY A 91 -1.20 -2.26 -2.98
CA GLY A 91 -0.07 -2.46 -2.07
C GLY A 91 1.16 -2.98 -2.80
N TYR A 92 1.00 -4.04 -3.60
CA TYR A 92 2.08 -4.59 -4.41
C TYR A 92 2.62 -3.60 -5.45
N LEU A 93 1.75 -3.04 -6.29
CA LEU A 93 2.16 -2.14 -7.37
C LEU A 93 2.86 -0.89 -6.84
N PHE A 94 2.28 -0.25 -5.83
CA PHE A 94 2.87 0.92 -5.21
C PHE A 94 4.21 0.60 -4.56
N HIS A 95 4.27 -0.47 -3.76
CA HIS A 95 5.49 -0.86 -3.07
C HIS A 95 6.61 -1.22 -4.04
N PHE A 96 6.31 -1.99 -5.09
CA PHE A 96 7.27 -2.38 -6.11
C PHE A 96 7.83 -1.18 -6.87
N ILE A 97 6.97 -0.30 -7.41
CA ILE A 97 7.42 0.87 -8.18
C ILE A 97 8.22 1.83 -7.29
N ALA A 98 7.77 2.08 -6.06
CA ALA A 98 8.51 2.90 -5.10
C ALA A 98 9.85 2.24 -4.69
N GLY A 99 9.88 0.91 -4.55
CA GLY A 99 11.08 0.13 -4.27
C GLY A 99 12.10 0.21 -5.40
N VAL A 100 11.68 0.06 -6.66
CA VAL A 100 12.54 0.26 -7.83
C VAL A 100 13.11 1.68 -7.86
N ARG A 101 12.28 2.69 -7.54
CA ARG A 101 12.76 4.08 -7.38
C ARG A 101 13.84 4.18 -6.31
N HIS A 102 13.68 3.51 -5.16
CA HIS A 102 14.70 3.49 -4.11
C HIS A 102 16.00 2.84 -4.58
N LEU A 103 15.92 1.63 -5.15
CA LEU A 103 17.08 0.91 -5.68
C LEU A 103 17.83 1.72 -6.75
N TRP A 104 17.09 2.42 -7.63
CA TRP A 104 17.68 3.31 -8.62
C TRP A 104 18.46 4.46 -7.97
N MET A 105 17.86 5.12 -6.97
CA MET A 105 18.50 6.21 -6.25
C MET A 105 19.76 5.73 -5.52
N ASP A 106 19.71 4.55 -4.91
CA ASP A 106 20.84 3.96 -4.19
C ASP A 106 21.97 3.57 -5.14
N ALA A 107 21.66 2.97 -6.29
CA ALA A 107 22.65 2.57 -7.28
C ALA A 107 23.32 3.76 -7.99
N THR A 108 22.56 4.82 -8.27
CA THR A 108 23.04 5.96 -9.08
C THR A 108 23.43 7.20 -8.29
N HIS A 109 23.17 7.20 -6.97
CA HIS A 109 23.30 8.38 -6.10
C HIS A 109 22.54 9.62 -6.64
N SER A 110 21.49 9.39 -7.42
CA SER A 110 20.65 10.46 -7.98
C SER A 110 19.62 10.91 -6.95
N VAL A 111 19.98 11.92 -6.15
CA VAL A 111 19.22 12.35 -4.96
C VAL A 111 18.93 13.85 -4.90
N SER A 112 18.91 14.53 -6.06
CA SER A 112 18.57 15.96 -6.11
C SER A 112 17.10 16.22 -5.77
N LYS A 113 16.76 17.42 -5.30
CA LYS A 113 15.36 17.80 -4.98
C LYS A 113 14.43 17.63 -6.19
N ALA A 114 14.89 18.07 -7.36
CA ALA A 114 14.12 17.97 -8.61
C ALA A 114 13.91 16.50 -9.02
N GLN A 115 14.96 15.67 -8.95
CA GLN A 115 14.84 14.24 -9.22
C GLN A 115 13.89 13.57 -8.21
N GLY A 116 13.99 13.91 -6.93
CA GLY A 116 13.16 13.35 -5.88
C GLY A 116 11.68 13.66 -6.09
N HIS A 117 11.36 14.89 -6.52
CA HIS A 117 10.00 15.30 -6.89
C HIS A 117 9.51 14.55 -8.13
N ASN A 118 10.26 14.59 -9.24
CA ASN A 118 9.84 14.01 -10.51
C ASN A 118 9.63 12.50 -10.41
N SER A 119 10.58 11.78 -9.81
CA SER A 119 10.48 10.34 -9.59
C SER A 119 9.29 9.97 -8.70
N ALA A 120 9.00 10.77 -7.67
CA ALA A 120 7.84 10.55 -6.81
C ALA A 120 6.51 10.75 -7.57
N MET A 121 6.43 11.78 -8.43
CA MET A 121 5.25 11.99 -9.28
C MET A 121 5.05 10.84 -10.26
N VAL A 122 6.12 10.33 -10.87
CA VAL A 122 6.06 9.14 -11.74
C VAL A 122 5.55 7.92 -10.95
N THR A 123 6.08 7.68 -9.75
CA THR A 123 5.60 6.58 -8.88
C THR A 123 4.11 6.70 -8.59
N LEU A 124 3.63 7.89 -8.21
CA LEU A 124 2.22 8.13 -7.89
C LEU A 124 1.31 7.90 -9.10
N VAL A 125 1.65 8.50 -10.25
CA VAL A 125 0.85 8.39 -11.47
C VAL A 125 0.81 6.95 -11.98
N LEU A 126 1.97 6.31 -12.12
CA LEU A 126 2.06 4.96 -12.68
C LEU A 126 1.36 3.93 -11.80
N SER A 127 1.60 3.96 -10.48
CA SER A 127 0.93 3.04 -9.55
C SER A 127 -0.58 3.23 -9.54
N THR A 128 -1.06 4.48 -9.58
CA THR A 128 -2.50 4.78 -9.62
C THR A 128 -3.13 4.27 -10.91
N LEU A 129 -2.54 4.56 -12.07
CA LEU A 129 -3.06 4.11 -13.36
C LEU A 129 -3.15 2.58 -13.44
N LEU A 130 -2.08 1.88 -13.06
CA LEU A 130 -2.08 0.41 -13.06
C LEU A 130 -3.11 -0.17 -12.07
N THR A 131 -3.25 0.43 -10.89
CA THR A 131 -4.26 0.03 -9.90
C THR A 131 -5.67 0.21 -10.46
N LEU A 132 -5.95 1.34 -11.12
CA LEU A 132 -7.26 1.60 -11.71
C LEU A 132 -7.58 0.65 -12.87
N LEU A 133 -6.60 0.34 -13.72
CA LEU A 133 -6.76 -0.61 -14.83
C LEU A 133 -7.07 -2.02 -14.30
N LEU A 134 -6.28 -2.52 -13.35
CA LEU A 134 -6.52 -3.84 -12.76
C LEU A 134 -7.78 -3.88 -11.91
N GLY A 135 -8.11 -2.77 -11.23
CA GLY A 135 -9.39 -2.60 -10.55
C GLY A 135 -10.56 -2.69 -11.51
N ALA A 136 -10.50 -2.00 -12.65
CA ALA A 136 -11.53 -2.08 -13.66
C ALA A 136 -11.77 -3.52 -14.14
N LYS A 137 -10.71 -4.28 -14.38
CA LYS A 137 -10.80 -5.72 -14.68
C LYS A 137 -11.40 -6.53 -13.52
N LEU A 138 -10.95 -6.32 -12.29
CA LEU A 138 -11.44 -7.03 -11.09
C LEU A 138 -12.95 -6.82 -10.85
N PHE A 139 -13.44 -5.63 -11.20
CA PHE A 139 -14.85 -5.28 -11.12
C PHE A 139 -15.65 -5.59 -12.40
N GLY A 140 -15.02 -6.22 -13.41
CA GLY A 140 -15.70 -6.74 -14.60
C GLY A 140 -16.05 -5.69 -15.65
N LEU A 141 -15.32 -4.58 -15.71
CA LEU A 141 -15.53 -3.55 -16.74
C LEU A 141 -15.07 -4.00 -18.14
N TYR A 142 -14.15 -4.97 -18.23
CA TYR A 142 -13.67 -5.59 -19.47
C TYR A 142 -12.99 -6.94 -19.21
#